data_AF-A0A117DVX2-F1
#
_entry.id   AF-A0A117DVX2-F1
#
_cell.length_a   1.000
_cell.length_b   1.000
_cell.length_c   1.000
_cell.angle_alpha   90.00
_cell.angle_beta   90.00
_cell.angle_gamma   90.00
#
_symmetry.space_group_name_H-M   'P 1'
#
loop_
_entity.id
_entity.type
_entity.pdbx_description
1 polymer ?
#
loop_
_entity_poly.entity_id
_entity_poly.type
_entity_poly.pdbx_seq_one_letter_code
_entity_poly.pdbx_strand_id
1 'polypeptide(L)'
;MFSIIALQTCQTHSFTRGVTKILFFGLAHLVCGFGVFAPLCFTLIGTPLSSFSFTSHRSSRPSPTAYAQSIIPGISISYILPIMIMALPCPTIISPETKQQAILFWHRWPFYLPVIMSIHHAICGRFRNIQLGPKIAARRGTQLVYRFGFLCSYLCHITSVAIVIASYIPGAIPRASLSFGEEVGDKLIMVIERGMTDILKWDYAMAAASAMVWALDARIKRFRAKGKQLSRDDYLQMCWDVFVGSVMDGPCSVALRISLGMDE
;
A
#
# COMPACT_ATOMS: atom_id res chain seq x y z
N MET A 1 -1.08 -1.64 -0.55
CA MET A 1 -2.09 -0.85 -1.31
C MET A 1 -2.01 0.66 -1.03
N PHE A 2 -1.89 1.11 0.23
CA PHE A 2 -1.76 2.54 0.53
C PHE A 2 -0.57 3.22 -0.18
N SER A 3 0.51 2.49 -0.41
CA SER A 3 1.62 2.92 -1.26
C SER A 3 1.16 3.29 -2.67
N ILE A 4 0.27 2.50 -3.29
CA ILE A 4 -0.30 2.80 -4.62
C ILE A 4 -1.05 4.13 -4.55
N ILE A 5 -1.90 4.34 -3.54
CA ILE A 5 -2.65 5.60 -3.32
C ILE A 5 -1.68 6.78 -3.14
N ALA A 6 -0.68 6.64 -2.27
CA ALA A 6 0.35 7.65 -2.05
C ALA A 6 1.09 8.03 -3.34
N LEU A 7 1.29 7.06 -4.24
CA LEU A 7 1.92 7.25 -5.54
C LEU A 7 1.03 7.96 -6.56
N GLN A 8 -0.28 7.74 -6.50
CA GLN A 8 -1.27 8.56 -7.22
C GLN A 8 -1.22 9.98 -6.75
N THR A 9 -0.98 10.14 -5.46
CA THR A 9 -0.95 11.42 -4.84
C THR A 9 0.27 12.21 -5.31
N CYS A 10 1.43 11.56 -5.43
CA CYS A 10 2.63 12.10 -6.09
C CYS A 10 2.38 12.64 -7.51
N GLN A 11 1.43 12.07 -8.27
CA GLN A 11 1.10 12.53 -9.62
C GLN A 11 0.23 13.80 -9.63
N THR A 12 -0.33 14.19 -8.49
CA THR A 12 -1.11 15.44 -8.39
C THR A 12 -0.19 16.66 -8.42
N HIS A 13 -0.64 17.71 -9.12
CA HIS A 13 0.11 18.96 -9.28
C HIS A 13 0.08 19.88 -8.06
N SER A 14 -0.69 19.56 -7.03
CA SER A 14 -0.91 20.42 -5.85
C SER A 14 -0.83 19.58 -4.59
N PHE A 15 0.01 20.02 -3.64
CA PHE A 15 0.14 19.44 -2.30
C PHE A 15 -1.23 19.27 -1.63
N THR A 16 -2.05 20.34 -1.64
CA THR A 16 -3.38 20.35 -1.03
C THR A 16 -4.31 19.33 -1.68
N ARG A 17 -4.36 19.28 -3.02
CA ARG A 17 -5.16 18.26 -3.73
C ARG A 17 -4.71 16.86 -3.37
N GLY A 18 -3.40 16.67 -3.21
CA GLY A 18 -2.86 15.39 -2.83
C GLY A 18 -3.27 14.98 -1.41
N VAL A 19 -3.07 15.86 -0.44
CA VAL A 19 -3.51 15.64 0.93
C VAL A 19 -5.01 15.36 1.01
N THR A 20 -5.85 16.11 0.28
CA THR A 20 -7.30 15.87 0.23
C THR A 20 -7.63 14.48 -0.33
N LYS A 21 -6.94 14.03 -1.39
CA LYS A 21 -7.13 12.68 -1.92
C LYS A 21 -6.76 11.62 -0.89
N ILE A 22 -5.62 11.77 -0.21
CA ILE A 22 -5.21 10.83 0.85
C ILE A 22 -6.24 10.78 1.98
N LEU A 23 -6.73 11.94 2.42
CA LEU A 23 -7.76 12.01 3.47
C LEU A 23 -9.05 11.33 3.02
N PHE A 24 -9.54 11.64 1.81
CA PHE A 24 -10.74 11.04 1.24
C PHE A 24 -10.62 9.51 1.15
N PHE A 25 -9.51 9.02 0.59
CA PHE A 25 -9.24 7.59 0.46
C PHE A 25 -9.06 6.91 1.82
N GLY A 26 -8.41 7.57 2.78
CA GLY A 26 -8.26 7.04 4.13
C GLY A 26 -9.60 6.96 4.88
N LEU A 27 -10.47 7.96 4.74
CA LEU A 27 -11.82 7.95 5.31
C LEU A 27 -12.70 6.89 4.67
N ALA A 28 -12.67 6.78 3.33
CA ALA A 28 -13.40 5.75 2.61
C ALA A 28 -12.95 4.34 3.01
N HIS A 29 -11.65 4.13 3.24
CA HIS A 29 -11.15 2.88 3.80
C HIS A 29 -11.72 2.60 5.19
N LEU A 30 -11.76 3.60 6.09
CA LEU A 30 -12.35 3.41 7.43
C LEU A 30 -13.83 3.03 7.40
N VAL A 31 -14.60 3.55 6.43
CA VAL A 31 -16.04 3.30 6.32
C VAL A 31 -16.36 1.99 5.61
N CYS A 32 -15.68 1.71 4.50
CA CYS A 32 -16.04 0.60 3.61
C CYS A 32 -15.27 -0.70 3.89
N GLY A 33 -14.21 -0.65 4.71
CA GLY A 33 -13.28 -1.77 4.85
C GLY A 33 -12.38 -1.94 3.63
N PHE A 34 -11.38 -2.81 3.75
CA PHE A 34 -10.30 -2.90 2.76
C PHE A 34 -10.73 -3.67 1.51
N GLY A 35 -11.58 -4.70 1.67
CA GLY A 35 -12.01 -5.58 0.59
C GLY A 35 -12.93 -4.92 -0.44
N VAL A 36 -13.74 -3.94 -0.04
CA VAL A 36 -14.62 -3.18 -0.93
C VAL A 36 -13.90 -1.96 -1.52
N PHE A 37 -13.15 -1.27 -0.67
CA PHE A 37 -12.46 -0.05 -1.04
C PHE A 37 -11.38 -0.28 -2.11
N ALA A 38 -10.65 -1.39 -2.01
CA ALA A 38 -9.56 -1.67 -2.95
C ALA A 38 -10.02 -1.82 -4.41
N PRO A 39 -10.99 -2.69 -4.74
CA PRO A 39 -11.56 -2.78 -6.08
C PRO A 39 -12.08 -1.44 -6.60
N LEU A 40 -12.84 -0.70 -5.78
CA LEU A 40 -13.41 0.60 -6.15
C LEU A 40 -12.31 1.61 -6.51
N CYS A 41 -11.23 1.65 -5.74
CA CYS A 41 -10.09 2.48 -6.11
C CYS A 41 -9.56 2.05 -7.48
N PHE A 42 -9.22 0.78 -7.66
CA PHE A 42 -8.58 0.31 -8.89
C PHE A 42 -9.44 0.51 -10.15
N THR A 43 -10.78 0.42 -10.04
CA THR A 43 -11.69 0.73 -11.15
C THR A 43 -11.76 2.22 -11.45
N LEU A 44 -11.84 3.08 -10.43
CA LEU A 44 -11.80 4.55 -10.60
C LEU A 44 -10.49 5.02 -11.20
N ILE A 45 -9.39 4.36 -10.82
CA ILE A 45 -8.04 4.58 -11.34
C ILE A 45 -7.97 4.14 -12.82
N GLY A 46 -8.51 2.96 -13.14
CA GLY A 46 -8.45 2.38 -14.48
C GLY A 46 -9.34 3.05 -15.54
N THR A 47 -10.32 3.87 -15.15
CA THR A 47 -11.30 4.42 -16.09
C THR A 47 -10.81 5.74 -16.73
N PRO A 48 -10.83 5.87 -18.07
CA PRO A 48 -10.35 7.07 -18.76
C PRO A 48 -11.24 8.31 -18.55
N LEU A 49 -12.51 8.11 -18.20
CA LEU A 49 -13.53 9.15 -17.95
C LEU A 49 -13.48 9.74 -16.55
N SER A 50 -12.77 9.12 -15.61
CA SER A 50 -12.71 9.67 -14.26
C SER A 50 -11.75 10.88 -14.26
N SER A 51 -12.05 11.91 -13.46
CA SER A 51 -11.08 12.94 -13.06
C SER A 51 -9.86 12.37 -12.31
N PHE A 52 -9.86 11.05 -12.12
CA PHE A 52 -8.85 10.18 -11.53
C PHE A 52 -8.15 9.30 -12.58
N SER A 53 -8.41 9.48 -13.89
CA SER A 53 -7.92 8.65 -14.99
C SER A 53 -6.41 8.50 -14.99
N PHE A 54 -5.95 7.24 -14.86
CA PHE A 54 -4.55 6.83 -14.92
C PHE A 54 -4.08 6.67 -16.36
N THR A 55 -4.22 7.73 -17.15
CA THR A 55 -3.32 7.82 -18.30
C THR A 55 -1.93 8.06 -17.75
N SER A 56 -1.03 7.10 -17.98
CA SER A 56 0.43 7.26 -17.92
C SER A 56 0.89 8.29 -18.97
N HIS A 57 0.22 9.44 -19.07
CA HIS A 57 0.91 10.61 -19.53
C HIS A 57 1.97 10.86 -18.47
N ARG A 58 3.23 10.62 -18.85
CA ARG A 58 4.38 11.32 -18.27
C ARG A 58 3.98 12.78 -18.19
N SER A 59 3.37 13.20 -17.08
CA SER A 59 3.00 14.57 -16.91
C SER A 59 4.32 15.32 -16.91
N SER A 60 4.49 16.16 -17.93
CA SER A 60 5.72 16.90 -18.22
C SER A 60 6.05 17.92 -17.13
N ARG A 61 5.23 18.00 -16.07
CA ARG A 61 5.39 18.90 -14.94
C ARG A 61 5.73 18.15 -13.65
N PRO A 62 6.87 18.50 -13.02
CA PRO A 62 7.33 17.90 -11.78
C PRO A 62 6.33 18.11 -10.63
N SER A 63 6.02 17.05 -9.90
CA SER A 63 5.46 17.17 -8.55
C SER A 63 6.46 17.87 -7.62
N PRO A 64 6.05 18.76 -6.71
CA PRO A 64 7.00 19.40 -5.78
C PRO A 64 7.79 18.33 -5.03
N THR A 65 9.13 18.31 -5.16
CA THR A 65 9.95 17.22 -4.60
C THR A 65 9.78 17.06 -3.09
N ALA A 66 9.55 18.17 -2.38
CA ALA A 66 9.27 18.19 -0.95
C ALA A 66 7.97 17.47 -0.59
N TYR A 67 6.99 17.43 -1.50
CA TYR A 67 5.74 16.71 -1.32
C TYR A 67 5.91 15.21 -1.48
N ALA A 68 6.54 14.76 -2.56
CA ALA A 68 6.81 13.33 -2.74
C ALA A 68 7.64 12.78 -1.57
N GLN A 69 8.64 13.53 -1.10
CA GLN A 69 9.46 13.11 0.04
C GLN A 69 8.72 13.10 1.37
N SER A 70 7.68 13.92 1.58
CA SER A 70 6.95 13.94 2.86
C SER A 70 6.07 12.73 3.06
N ILE A 71 5.74 12.00 1.99
CA ILE A 71 4.96 10.75 2.05
C ILE A 71 5.69 9.68 2.85
N ILE A 72 7.01 9.55 2.71
CA ILE A 72 7.78 8.51 3.37
C ILE A 72 7.70 8.63 4.90
N PRO A 73 8.11 9.75 5.53
CA PRO A 73 7.96 9.91 6.98
C PRO A 73 6.50 9.90 7.41
N GLY A 74 5.59 10.42 6.58
CA GLY A 74 4.15 10.32 6.82
C GLY A 74 3.68 8.87 6.97
N ILE A 75 3.99 7.99 6.02
CA ILE A 75 3.63 6.56 6.09
C ILE A 75 4.38 5.86 7.22
N SER A 76 5.68 6.13 7.39
CA SER A 76 6.50 5.49 8.42
C SER A 76 5.97 5.76 9.82
N ILE A 77 5.71 7.03 10.14
CA ILE A 77 5.23 7.42 11.48
C ILE A 77 3.75 7.09 11.63
N SER A 78 2.95 7.34 10.59
CA SER A 78 1.51 7.25 10.77
C SER A 78 0.93 5.84 10.64
N TYR A 79 1.61 4.98 9.90
CA TYR A 79 1.08 3.67 9.53
C TYR A 79 1.99 2.53 9.97
N ILE A 80 3.27 2.58 9.60
CA ILE A 80 4.21 1.48 9.88
C ILE A 80 4.53 1.39 11.38
N LEU A 81 4.89 2.50 12.02
CA LEU A 81 5.28 2.52 13.43
C LEU A 81 4.18 1.96 14.36
N PRO A 82 2.89 2.38 14.26
CA PRO A 82 1.85 1.77 15.08
C PRO A 82 1.66 0.27 14.80
N ILE A 83 1.79 -0.17 13.54
CA ILE A 83 1.72 -1.61 13.20
C ILE A 83 2.85 -2.38 13.89
N MET A 84 4.08 -1.84 13.90
CA MET A 84 5.20 -2.47 14.59
C MET A 84 4.96 -2.58 16.10
N ILE A 85 4.34 -1.57 16.72
CA ILE A 85 3.96 -1.60 18.13
C ILE A 85 2.87 -2.66 18.38
N MET A 86 1.84 -2.71 17.53
CA MET A 86 0.77 -3.71 17.64
C MET A 86 1.25 -5.14 17.41
N ALA A 87 2.31 -5.33 16.64
CA ALA A 87 2.94 -6.62 16.41
C ALA A 87 3.75 -7.13 17.61
N LEU A 88 4.00 -6.30 18.63
CA LEU A 88 4.70 -6.75 19.82
C LEU A 88 3.87 -7.81 20.59
N PRO A 89 4.54 -8.85 21.13
CA PRO A 89 3.95 -9.83 22.02
C PRO A 89 3.23 -9.19 23.21
N CYS A 90 2.00 -9.63 23.43
CA CYS A 90 1.15 -9.26 24.56
C CYS A 90 0.76 -10.56 25.27
N PRO A 91 0.81 -10.65 26.61
CA PRO A 91 1.13 -9.57 27.56
C PRO A 91 2.63 -9.41 27.87
N THR A 92 3.51 -10.21 27.25
CA THR A 92 4.92 -10.33 27.67
C THR A 92 5.77 -9.08 27.44
N ILE A 93 5.52 -8.32 26.35
CA ILE A 93 6.26 -7.07 26.05
C ILE A 93 5.36 -5.84 26.25
N ILE A 94 4.11 -5.90 25.82
CA ILE A 94 3.14 -4.81 26.00
C ILE A 94 1.88 -5.29 26.74
N SER A 95 1.27 -4.40 27.53
CA SER A 95 0.00 -4.72 28.18
C SER A 95 -1.16 -4.76 27.17
N PRO A 96 -2.24 -5.51 27.44
CA PRO A 96 -3.44 -5.54 26.60
C PRO A 96 -4.03 -4.14 26.35
N GLU A 97 -4.03 -3.28 27.37
CA GLU A 97 -4.55 -1.91 27.30
C GLU A 97 -3.71 -1.06 26.35
N THR A 98 -2.38 -1.20 26.42
CA THR A 98 -1.45 -0.50 25.51
C THR A 98 -1.67 -0.95 24.06
N LYS A 99 -1.91 -2.26 23.85
CA LYS A 99 -2.19 -2.81 22.52
C LYS A 99 -3.51 -2.26 21.96
N GLN A 100 -4.56 -2.19 22.77
CA GLN A 100 -5.85 -1.58 22.38
C GLN A 100 -5.72 -0.09 22.06
N GLN A 101 -4.97 0.67 22.86
CA GLN A 101 -4.69 2.07 22.58
C GLN A 101 -3.90 2.26 21.28
N ALA A 102 -2.93 1.39 21.00
CA ALA A 102 -2.19 1.39 19.74
C ALA A 102 -3.10 1.10 18.53
N ILE A 103 -4.05 0.17 18.66
CA ILE A 103 -5.07 -0.11 17.62
C ILE A 103 -5.96 1.11 17.39
N LEU A 104 -6.45 1.74 18.45
CA LEU A 104 -7.31 2.92 18.36
C LEU A 104 -6.55 4.13 17.79
N PHE A 105 -5.27 4.27 18.14
CA PHE A 105 -4.39 5.28 17.54
C PHE A 105 -4.22 4.99 16.05
N TRP A 106 -3.87 3.76 15.67
CA TRP A 106 -3.68 3.36 14.29
C TRP A 106 -4.92 3.61 13.43
N HIS A 107 -6.13 3.31 13.89
CA HIS A 107 -7.36 3.58 13.13
C HIS A 107 -7.54 5.06 12.74
N ARG A 108 -6.90 6.00 13.43
CA ARG A 108 -6.98 7.43 13.13
C ARG A 108 -5.93 7.91 12.12
N TRP A 109 -5.15 7.01 11.52
CA TRP A 109 -4.07 7.35 10.58
C TRP A 109 -4.44 8.28 9.43
N PRO A 110 -5.65 8.27 8.87
CA PRO A 110 -6.01 9.20 7.79
C PRO A 110 -5.94 10.67 8.21
N PHE A 111 -6.05 10.99 9.50
CA PHE A 111 -6.04 12.36 10.00
C PHE A 111 -4.63 12.89 10.27
N TYR A 112 -3.79 12.10 10.94
CA TYR A 112 -2.45 12.56 11.32
C TYR A 112 -1.40 12.38 10.21
N LEU A 113 -1.63 11.52 9.22
CA LEU A 113 -0.76 11.44 8.04
C LEU A 113 -0.68 12.76 7.25
N PRO A 114 -1.81 13.40 6.84
CA PRO A 114 -1.81 14.76 6.30
C PRO A 114 -1.03 15.78 7.12
N VAL A 115 -1.17 15.72 8.45
CA VAL A 115 -0.51 16.64 9.38
C VAL A 115 1.00 16.45 9.32
N ILE A 116 1.48 15.22 9.47
CA ILE A 116 2.92 14.90 9.40
C ILE A 116 3.50 15.25 8.02
N MET A 117 2.77 14.95 6.95
CA MET A 117 3.17 15.33 5.60
C MET A 117 3.28 16.85 5.43
N SER A 118 2.37 17.62 6.05
CA SER A 118 2.35 19.09 6.01
C SER A 118 3.49 19.69 6.83
N ILE A 119 3.75 19.16 8.03
CA ILE A 119 4.88 19.55 8.86
C ILE A 119 6.19 19.31 8.11
N HIS A 120 6.39 18.10 7.57
CA HIS A 120 7.59 17.77 6.82
C HIS A 120 7.73 18.63 5.55
N HIS A 121 6.64 18.87 4.83
CA HIS A 121 6.64 19.76 3.66
C HIS A 121 7.04 21.19 4.02
N ALA A 122 6.52 21.74 5.14
CA ALA A 122 6.86 23.07 5.62
C ALA A 122 8.31 23.19 6.07
N ILE A 123 8.84 22.18 6.76
CA ILE A 123 10.25 22.14 7.20
C ILE A 123 11.16 22.00 5.98
N CYS A 124 11.03 20.92 5.20
CA CYS A 124 11.94 20.63 4.09
C CYS A 124 11.76 21.57 2.88
N GLY A 125 10.57 22.13 2.69
CA GLY A 125 10.31 23.12 1.65
C GLY A 125 11.11 24.42 1.86
N ARG A 126 11.46 24.76 3.11
CA ARG A 126 12.30 25.92 3.43
C ARG A 126 13.78 25.68 3.18
N PHE A 127 14.26 24.45 3.35
CA PHE A 127 15.70 24.12 3.26
C PHE A 127 16.18 23.69 1.86
N ARG A 128 15.27 23.54 0.90
CA ARG A 128 15.58 22.88 -0.38
C ARG A 128 15.27 23.75 -1.59
N ASN A 129 15.93 24.90 -1.63
CA ASN A 129 16.35 25.49 -2.90
C ASN A 129 17.78 25.01 -3.18
N ILE A 130 18.19 25.04 -4.45
CA ILE A 130 19.58 24.91 -4.91
C ILE A 130 19.97 23.46 -5.32
N GLN A 131 20.41 23.34 -6.58
CA GLN A 131 21.23 22.28 -7.22
C GLN A 131 20.62 21.35 -8.28
N LEU A 132 19.38 20.82 -8.16
CA LEU A 132 18.79 20.00 -9.24
C LEU A 132 17.62 20.68 -9.93
N GLY A 133 17.61 20.63 -11.28
CA GLY A 133 16.49 21.11 -12.09
C GLY A 133 15.14 20.51 -11.61
N PRO A 134 14.05 21.30 -11.55
CA PRO A 134 12.79 20.91 -10.88
C PRO A 134 12.23 19.57 -11.37
N LYS A 135 12.36 19.29 -12.68
CA LYS A 135 11.92 18.06 -13.35
C LYS A 135 12.63 16.81 -12.84
N ILE A 136 13.95 16.89 -12.67
CA ILE A 136 14.79 15.76 -12.26
C ILE A 136 14.57 15.47 -10.78
N ALA A 137 14.51 16.53 -9.96
CA ALA A 137 14.28 16.40 -8.53
C ALA A 137 12.93 15.71 -8.23
N ALA A 138 11.85 16.13 -8.90
CA ALA A 138 10.54 15.51 -8.73
C ALA A 138 10.50 14.05 -9.16
N ARG A 139 11.09 13.72 -10.31
CA ARG A 139 11.17 12.34 -10.80
C ARG A 139 11.87 11.44 -9.78
N ARG A 140 13.00 11.91 -9.22
CA ARG A 140 13.72 11.19 -8.16
C ARG A 140 12.88 11.04 -6.90
N GLY A 141 12.19 12.10 -6.46
CA GLY A 141 11.30 12.06 -5.30
C GLY A 141 10.19 11.03 -5.47
N THR A 142 9.51 11.03 -6.61
CA THR A 142 8.47 10.05 -6.93
C THR A 142 9.04 8.63 -6.98
N GLN A 143 10.17 8.40 -7.67
CA GLN A 143 10.83 7.09 -7.71
C GLN A 143 11.20 6.58 -6.31
N LEU A 144 11.61 7.45 -5.40
CA LEU A 144 11.92 7.09 -4.02
C LEU A 144 10.68 6.57 -3.28
N VAL A 145 9.54 7.26 -3.39
CA VAL A 145 8.27 6.81 -2.80
C VAL A 145 7.85 5.46 -3.36
N TYR A 146 8.05 5.26 -4.66
CA TYR A 146 7.73 4.00 -5.35
C TYR A 146 8.58 2.85 -4.82
N ARG A 147 9.90 3.05 -4.72
CA ARG A 147 10.83 2.06 -4.17
C ARG A 147 10.53 1.75 -2.70
N PHE A 148 10.21 2.77 -1.91
CA PHE A 148 9.80 2.62 -0.52
C PHE A 148 8.52 1.78 -0.41
N GLY A 149 7.50 2.13 -1.19
CA GLY A 149 6.25 1.38 -1.24
C GLY A 149 6.42 -0.07 -1.66
N PHE A 150 7.27 -0.31 -2.67
CA PHE A 150 7.64 -1.66 -3.11
C PHE A 150 8.32 -2.43 -1.97
N LEU A 151 9.33 -1.84 -1.32
CA LEU A 151 10.06 -2.48 -0.24
C LEU A 151 9.14 -2.85 0.92
N CYS A 152 8.27 -1.94 1.38
CA CYS A 152 7.31 -2.23 2.44
C CYS A 152 6.37 -3.39 2.05
N SER A 153 5.82 -3.36 0.85
CA SER A 153 4.92 -4.41 0.35
C SER A 153 5.62 -5.76 0.26
N TYR A 154 6.83 -5.78 -0.29
CA TYR A 154 7.66 -6.97 -0.44
C TYR A 154 8.03 -7.58 0.92
N LEU A 155 8.49 -6.77 1.86
CA LEU A 155 8.85 -7.23 3.20
C LEU A 155 7.64 -7.81 3.94
N CYS A 156 6.47 -7.16 3.86
CA CYS A 156 5.25 -7.71 4.46
C CYS A 156 4.87 -9.06 3.84
N HIS A 157 4.96 -9.19 2.51
CA HIS A 157 4.64 -10.43 1.80
C HIS A 157 5.60 -11.57 2.19
N ILE A 158 6.91 -11.34 2.07
CA ILE A 158 7.92 -12.35 2.39
C ILE A 158 7.85 -12.76 3.87
N THR A 159 7.62 -11.81 4.77
CA THR A 159 7.43 -12.13 6.20
C THR A 159 6.21 -13.00 6.41
N SER A 160 5.09 -12.70 5.73
CA SER A 160 3.86 -13.50 5.82
C SER A 160 4.07 -14.91 5.28
N VAL A 161 4.74 -15.04 4.12
CA VAL A 161 5.09 -16.35 3.53
C VAL A 161 6.03 -17.13 4.45
N ALA A 162 7.04 -16.48 5.03
CA ALA A 162 7.96 -17.12 5.97
C ALA A 162 7.24 -17.65 7.21
N ILE A 163 6.31 -16.85 7.78
CA ILE A 163 5.46 -17.26 8.90
C ILE A 163 4.61 -18.48 8.53
N VAL A 164 3.98 -18.47 7.34
CA VAL A 164 3.19 -19.61 6.86
C VAL A 164 4.06 -20.85 6.70
N ILE A 165 5.22 -20.77 6.05
CA ILE A 165 6.14 -21.91 5.89
C ILE A 165 6.59 -22.44 7.26
N ALA A 166 7.01 -21.55 8.16
CA ALA A 166 7.46 -21.92 9.49
C ALA A 166 6.35 -22.54 10.36
N SER A 167 5.07 -22.21 10.11
CA SER A 167 3.93 -22.85 10.79
C SER A 167 3.79 -24.35 10.48
N TYR A 168 4.31 -24.81 9.34
CA TYR A 168 4.32 -26.23 8.97
C TYR A 168 5.52 -27.00 9.53
N ILE A 169 6.53 -26.30 10.10
CA ILE A 169 7.71 -26.92 10.69
C ILE A 169 7.45 -27.14 12.19
N PRO A 170 7.36 -28.39 12.67
CA PRO A 170 7.13 -28.66 14.09
C PRO A 170 8.20 -27.98 14.97
N GLY A 171 7.77 -27.17 15.94
CA GLY A 171 8.65 -26.49 16.90
C GLY A 171 9.29 -25.19 16.42
N ALA A 172 9.12 -24.78 15.16
CA ALA A 172 9.70 -23.53 14.64
C ALA A 172 8.94 -22.28 15.11
N ILE A 173 7.61 -22.37 15.21
CA ILE A 173 6.75 -21.30 15.73
C ILE A 173 5.77 -21.94 16.72
N PRO A 174 5.67 -21.46 17.97
CA PRO A 174 4.61 -21.89 18.88
C PRO A 174 3.26 -21.65 18.21
N ARG A 175 2.41 -22.68 18.04
CA ARG A 175 1.10 -22.54 17.38
C ARG A 175 0.23 -21.43 18.00
N ALA A 176 0.39 -21.19 19.30
CA ALA A 176 -0.25 -20.11 20.06
C ALA A 176 0.16 -18.69 19.61
N SER A 177 1.28 -18.52 18.91
CA SER A 177 1.76 -17.23 18.37
C SER A 177 1.29 -16.92 16.94
N LEU A 178 0.63 -17.88 16.29
CA LEU A 178 0.00 -17.74 14.96
C LEU A 178 -1.50 -17.45 15.06
N SER A 179 -2.10 -17.75 16.19
CA SER A 179 -3.43 -17.29 16.57
C SER A 179 -3.33 -15.85 17.04
N PHE A 180 -4.08 -14.93 16.42
CA PHE A 180 -4.25 -13.55 16.90
C PHE A 180 -4.99 -13.45 18.25
N GLY A 181 -5.22 -14.59 18.90
CA GLY A 181 -5.90 -14.76 20.17
C GLY A 181 -5.33 -15.97 20.85
N GLU A 182 -4.59 -15.71 21.93
CA GLU A 182 -4.34 -16.72 22.92
C GLU A 182 -5.68 -17.12 23.57
N GLU A 183 -5.85 -18.41 23.89
CA GLU A 183 -7.06 -19.04 24.41
C GLU A 183 -7.40 -18.63 25.85
N VAL A 184 -7.44 -17.33 26.14
CA VAL A 184 -7.75 -16.77 27.46
C VAL A 184 -8.91 -15.80 27.32
N GLY A 185 -10.13 -16.32 27.24
CA GLY A 185 -11.32 -15.47 27.27
C GLY A 185 -12.62 -16.19 26.94
N ASP A 186 -13.71 -15.66 27.48
CA ASP A 186 -15.09 -16.10 27.27
C ASP A 186 -15.37 -16.49 25.82
N LYS A 187 -16.19 -17.54 25.62
CA LYS A 187 -16.58 -18.06 24.29
C LYS A 187 -16.99 -16.96 23.30
N LEU A 188 -17.58 -15.87 23.77
CA LEU A 188 -17.97 -14.73 22.95
C LEU A 188 -16.77 -13.98 22.34
N ILE A 189 -15.70 -13.77 23.11
CA ILE A 189 -14.48 -13.07 22.65
C ILE A 189 -13.82 -13.89 21.53
N MET A 190 -13.69 -15.21 21.72
CA MET A 190 -13.15 -16.10 20.68
C MET A 190 -13.99 -16.12 19.39
N VAL A 191 -15.32 -16.07 19.49
CA VAL A 191 -16.21 -16.04 18.31
C VAL A 191 -16.04 -14.72 17.55
N ILE A 192 -15.99 -13.58 18.26
CA ILE A 192 -15.79 -12.27 17.65
C ILE A 192 -14.43 -12.20 16.95
N GLU A 193 -13.36 -12.63 17.63
CA GLU A 193 -12.01 -12.59 17.09
C GLU A 193 -11.85 -13.49 15.86
N ARG A 194 -12.40 -14.71 15.90
CA ARG A 194 -12.43 -15.61 14.74
C ARG A 194 -13.19 -14.97 13.57
N GLY A 195 -14.36 -14.38 13.84
CA GLY A 195 -15.15 -13.68 12.82
C GLY A 195 -14.39 -12.50 12.21
N MET A 196 -13.72 -11.69 13.03
CA MET A 196 -12.89 -10.57 12.56
C MET A 196 -11.72 -11.05 11.72
N THR A 197 -11.06 -12.13 12.13
CA THR A 197 -9.95 -12.74 11.40
C THR A 197 -10.41 -13.27 10.04
N ASP A 198 -11.59 -13.90 9.97
CA ASP A 198 -12.13 -14.41 8.71
C ASP A 198 -12.54 -13.28 7.75
N ILE A 199 -13.14 -12.20 8.26
CA ILE A 199 -13.42 -10.99 7.46
C ILE A 199 -12.11 -10.41 6.93
N LEU A 200 -11.08 -10.30 7.77
CA LEU A 200 -9.78 -9.72 7.37
C LEU A 200 -9.08 -10.55 6.27
N LYS A 201 -9.20 -11.87 6.30
CA LYS A 201 -8.67 -12.76 5.24
C LYS A 201 -9.32 -12.43 3.89
N TRP A 202 -10.65 -12.29 3.87
CA TRP A 202 -11.39 -11.95 2.66
C TRP A 202 -11.08 -10.54 2.17
N ASP A 203 -10.95 -9.59 3.10
CA ASP A 203 -10.53 -8.22 2.79
C ASP A 203 -9.17 -8.18 2.09
N TYR A 204 -8.21 -8.96 2.60
CA TYR A 204 -6.89 -9.08 1.99
C TYR A 204 -6.94 -9.76 0.62
N ALA A 205 -7.69 -10.87 0.50
CA ALA A 205 -7.82 -11.61 -0.76
C ALA A 205 -8.44 -10.74 -1.87
N MET A 206 -9.50 -9.99 -1.55
CA MET A 206 -10.15 -9.07 -2.49
C MET A 206 -9.21 -7.94 -2.92
N ALA A 207 -8.45 -7.37 -1.99
CA ALA A 207 -7.48 -6.33 -2.29
C ALA A 207 -6.30 -6.85 -3.14
N ALA A 208 -5.82 -8.07 -2.85
CA ALA A 208 -4.80 -8.76 -3.63
C ALA A 208 -5.27 -9.00 -5.07
N ALA A 209 -6.45 -9.59 -5.25
CA ALA A 209 -7.05 -9.83 -6.56
C ALA A 209 -7.21 -8.52 -7.34
N SER A 210 -7.69 -7.46 -6.69
CA SER A 210 -7.86 -6.15 -7.32
C SER A 210 -6.53 -5.53 -7.76
N ALA A 211 -5.46 -5.69 -6.96
CA ALA A 211 -4.13 -5.22 -7.33
C ALA A 211 -3.57 -5.99 -8.54
N MET A 212 -3.82 -7.30 -8.63
CA MET A 212 -3.42 -8.13 -9.79
C MET A 212 -4.18 -7.73 -11.06
N VAL A 213 -5.49 -7.53 -10.97
CA VAL A 213 -6.32 -7.06 -12.09
C VAL A 213 -5.81 -5.69 -12.59
N TRP A 214 -5.50 -4.79 -11.67
CA TRP A 214 -4.94 -3.49 -12.02
C TRP A 214 -3.55 -3.59 -12.65
N ALA A 215 -2.69 -4.47 -12.15
CA ALA A 215 -1.37 -4.72 -12.72
C ALA A 215 -1.47 -5.19 -14.18
N LEU A 216 -2.42 -6.10 -14.47
CA LEU A 216 -2.72 -6.54 -15.83
C LEU A 216 -3.24 -5.41 -16.71
N ASP A 217 -4.22 -4.64 -16.25
CA ASP A 217 -4.76 -3.48 -16.98
C ASP A 217 -3.67 -2.46 -17.30
N ALA A 218 -2.81 -2.14 -16.33
CA ALA A 218 -1.68 -1.23 -16.51
C ALA A 218 -0.68 -1.74 -17.57
N ARG A 219 -0.38 -3.06 -17.57
CA ARG A 219 0.51 -3.68 -18.55
C ARG A 219 -0.10 -3.69 -19.95
N ILE A 220 -1.38 -4.03 -20.08
CA ILE A 220 -2.14 -4.00 -21.34
C ILE A 220 -2.14 -2.58 -21.93
N LYS A 221 -2.43 -1.57 -21.11
CA LYS A 221 -2.43 -0.17 -21.54
C LYS A 221 -1.06 0.27 -22.07
N ARG A 222 0.03 -0.15 -21.43
CA ARG A 222 1.40 0.14 -21.90
C ARG A 222 1.73 -0.58 -23.21
N PHE A 223 1.33 -1.84 -23.33
CA PHE A 223 1.55 -2.62 -24.53
C PHE A 223 0.84 -1.98 -25.74
N ARG A 224 -0.43 -1.56 -25.54
CA ARG A 224 -1.21 -0.81 -26.53
C ARG A 224 -0.61 0.56 -26.83
N ALA A 225 -0.09 1.27 -25.83
CA ALA A 225 0.56 2.57 -26.02
C ALA A 225 1.85 2.47 -26.87
N LYS A 226 2.49 1.29 -26.91
CA LYS A 226 3.61 0.98 -27.81
C LYS A 226 3.17 0.59 -29.23
N GLY A 227 1.87 0.67 -29.54
CA GLY A 227 1.31 0.32 -30.85
C GLY A 227 1.28 -1.17 -31.15
N LYS A 228 1.54 -2.04 -30.17
CA LYS A 228 1.54 -3.49 -30.37
C LYS A 228 0.11 -4.05 -30.29
N GLN A 229 -0.25 -4.94 -31.21
CA GLN A 229 -1.46 -5.75 -31.10
C GLN A 229 -1.23 -6.88 -30.09
N LEU A 230 -2.22 -7.11 -29.23
CA LEU A 230 -2.15 -8.09 -28.16
C LEU A 230 -2.57 -9.46 -28.72
N SER A 231 -1.63 -10.41 -28.82
CA SER A 231 -1.98 -11.80 -29.09
C SER A 231 -2.61 -12.46 -27.85
N ARG A 232 -3.32 -13.58 -28.05
CA ARG A 232 -3.80 -14.42 -26.95
C ARG A 232 -2.63 -14.94 -26.10
N ASP A 233 -1.53 -15.31 -26.75
CA ASP A 233 -0.35 -15.84 -26.06
C ASP A 233 0.34 -14.75 -25.23
N ASP A 234 0.41 -13.52 -25.75
CA ASP A 234 0.91 -12.37 -24.99
C ASP A 234 0.05 -12.12 -23.74
N TYR A 235 -1.27 -12.21 -23.86
CA TYR A 235 -2.18 -12.04 -22.74
C TYR A 235 -1.97 -13.12 -21.67
N LEU A 236 -1.89 -14.39 -22.08
CA LEU A 236 -1.65 -15.51 -21.17
C LEU A 236 -0.29 -15.38 -20.47
N GLN A 237 0.75 -14.99 -21.21
CA GLN A 237 2.07 -14.73 -20.63
C GLN A 237 2.00 -13.57 -19.61
N MET A 238 1.28 -12.49 -19.92
CA MET A 238 1.09 -11.39 -18.97
C MET A 238 0.36 -11.83 -17.69
N CYS A 239 -0.70 -12.65 -17.83
CA CYS A 239 -1.40 -13.25 -16.69
C CYS A 239 -0.47 -14.12 -15.85
N TRP A 240 0.33 -14.97 -16.50
CA TRP A 240 1.29 -15.83 -15.84
C TRP A 240 2.36 -15.04 -15.08
N ASP A 241 2.98 -14.04 -15.71
CA ASP A 241 3.99 -13.20 -15.08
C ASP A 241 3.44 -12.44 -13.87
N VAL A 242 2.22 -11.91 -13.96
CA VAL A 242 1.57 -11.21 -12.84
C VAL A 242 1.26 -12.20 -11.72
N PHE A 243 0.78 -13.41 -12.04
CA PHE A 243 0.51 -14.44 -11.06
C PHE A 243 1.78 -14.88 -10.33
N VAL A 244 2.81 -15.32 -11.07
CA VAL A 244 4.09 -15.76 -10.50
C VAL A 244 4.74 -14.64 -9.70
N GLY A 245 4.79 -13.42 -10.26
CA GLY A 245 5.31 -12.27 -9.53
C GLY A 245 4.53 -12.00 -8.24
N SER A 246 3.21 -12.18 -8.24
CA SER A 246 2.38 -11.91 -7.05
C SER A 246 2.61 -12.95 -5.97
N VAL A 247 2.88 -14.20 -6.35
CA VAL A 247 3.28 -15.27 -5.43
C VAL A 247 4.67 -15.00 -4.84
N MET A 248 5.62 -14.52 -5.64
CA MET A 248 7.00 -14.29 -5.22
C MET A 248 7.16 -13.00 -4.40
N ASP A 249 6.69 -11.87 -4.94
CA ASP A 249 6.95 -10.53 -4.40
C ASP A 249 5.75 -9.91 -3.66
N GLY A 250 4.57 -10.49 -3.86
CA GLY A 250 3.29 -9.96 -3.38
C GLY A 250 2.55 -9.16 -4.46
N PRO A 251 1.21 -9.20 -4.48
CA PRO A 251 0.37 -8.60 -5.53
C PRO A 251 0.51 -7.08 -5.61
N CYS A 252 0.64 -6.40 -4.46
CA CYS A 252 0.89 -4.97 -4.41
C CYS A 252 2.30 -4.60 -4.94
N SER A 253 3.31 -5.44 -4.72
CA SER A 253 4.68 -5.19 -5.16
C SER A 253 4.79 -5.29 -6.68
N VAL A 254 4.17 -6.30 -7.28
CA VAL A 254 4.07 -6.46 -8.73
C VAL A 254 3.34 -5.29 -9.39
N ALA A 255 2.18 -4.91 -8.83
CA ALA A 255 1.42 -3.75 -9.27
C ALA A 255 2.28 -2.46 -9.29
N LEU A 256 3.12 -2.27 -8.27
CA LEU A 256 4.06 -1.15 -8.20
C LEU A 256 5.20 -1.26 -9.21
N ARG A 257 5.77 -2.45 -9.40
CA ARG A 257 6.86 -2.71 -10.35
C ARG A 257 6.44 -2.45 -11.80
N ILE A 258 5.26 -2.95 -12.18
CA ILE A 258 4.64 -2.68 -13.48
C ILE A 258 4.38 -1.18 -13.62
N SER A 259 3.88 -0.52 -12.58
CA SER A 259 3.65 0.93 -12.60
C SER A 259 4.93 1.74 -12.72
N LEU A 260 6.06 1.23 -12.24
CA LEU A 260 7.38 1.85 -12.41
C LEU A 260 8.00 1.58 -13.78
N GLY A 261 7.53 0.56 -14.50
CA GLY A 261 8.23 0.07 -15.69
C GLY A 261 9.58 -0.52 -15.37
N MET A 262 9.68 -1.23 -14.25
CA MET A 262 10.88 -1.94 -13.82
C MET A 262 10.93 -3.38 -14.37
N ASP A 263 9.92 -3.81 -15.13
CA ASP A 263 9.85 -5.13 -15.78
C ASP A 263 10.45 -5.14 -17.20
N GLU A 264 11.09 -4.04 -17.62
CA GLU A 264 11.82 -3.87 -18.89
C GLU A 264 13.27 -3.47 -18.60
#